data_AF-A0A0P1GN18-F1
#
_entry.id   AF-A0A0P1GN18-F1
#
_cell.length_a   1.000
_cell.length_b   1.000
_cell.length_c   1.000
_cell.angle_alpha   90.00
_cell.angle_beta   90.00
_cell.angle_gamma   90.00
#
_symmetry.space_group_name_H-M   'P 1'
#
loop_
_entity.id
_entity.type
_entity.pdbx_description
1 polymer ?
#
loop_
_entity_poly.entity_id
_entity_poly.type
_entity_poly.pdbx_seq_one_letter_code
_entity_poly.pdbx_strand_id
1 'polypeptide(L)'
;MFHSVFPSISSRLHAAAQSASSRVMAIAAAATLCASATAAQAETILTIVPANGGAVVELDRDALMALPRVSVRTSTIWTEGVVEFEGVSLATLVDQAGLTAETMSFIALNDYAVTIPLDDAVEGGPIVADTLNGAPMSVRDKGPLWVIYPFDDNTDYQSEQYYSRSIWQLHRIEPTS
;
A
#
# COMPACT_ATOMS: atom_id res chain seq x y z
N MET A 1 -78.73 -12.44 65.59
CA MET A 1 -80.06 -11.81 65.38
C MET A 1 -79.91 -10.72 64.34
N PHE A 2 -80.66 -10.85 63.23
CA PHE A 2 -81.10 -9.83 62.25
C PHE A 2 -80.28 -8.54 62.02
N HIS A 3 -79.69 -8.39 60.81
CA HIS A 3 -80.22 -7.60 59.68
C HIS A 3 -79.16 -7.65 58.53
N SER A 4 -79.47 -8.10 57.30
CA SER A 4 -80.14 -7.36 56.19
C SER A 4 -79.29 -6.14 55.76
N VAL A 5 -78.90 -5.88 54.50
CA VAL A 5 -79.65 -5.76 53.24
C VAL A 5 -78.66 -5.57 52.05
N PHE A 6 -78.83 -6.35 50.96
CA PHE A 6 -78.84 -6.06 49.49
C PHE A 6 -78.23 -4.75 48.89
N PRO A 7 -78.07 -4.61 47.54
CA PRO A 7 -77.47 -5.50 46.52
C PRO A 7 -76.68 -4.73 45.42
N SER A 8 -76.07 -5.44 44.46
CA SER A 8 -76.32 -5.28 43.00
C SER A 8 -75.15 -5.82 42.19
N ILE A 9 -75.46 -6.86 41.42
CA ILE A 9 -74.58 -7.59 40.52
C ILE A 9 -74.66 -6.91 39.16
N SER A 10 -73.52 -6.48 38.61
CA SER A 10 -73.40 -6.23 37.17
C SER A 10 -72.62 -7.36 36.51
N SER A 11 -73.24 -7.84 35.44
CA SER A 11 -73.05 -9.11 34.77
C SER A 11 -71.81 -9.13 33.87
N ARG A 12 -71.26 -10.34 33.70
CA ARG A 12 -70.32 -10.72 32.63
C ARG A 12 -71.01 -10.59 31.27
N LEU A 13 -70.25 -10.28 30.22
CA LEU A 13 -70.36 -10.97 28.92
C LEU A 13 -69.16 -10.62 28.02
N HIS A 14 -68.41 -11.67 27.68
CA HIS A 14 -67.56 -11.74 26.49
C HIS A 14 -68.46 -11.77 25.25
N ALA A 15 -68.16 -10.97 24.23
CA ALA A 15 -68.47 -11.33 22.85
C ALA A 15 -67.60 -10.55 21.83
N ALA A 16 -66.96 -11.35 20.97
CA ALA A 16 -66.69 -11.14 19.55
C ALA A 16 -65.65 -10.09 19.10
N ALA A 17 -64.60 -10.65 18.49
CA ALA A 17 -63.68 -10.02 17.55
C ALA A 17 -64.35 -9.64 16.21
N GLN A 18 -63.70 -8.71 15.49
CA GLN A 18 -63.60 -8.50 14.02
C GLN A 18 -63.29 -7.01 13.79
N SER A 19 -62.57 -6.53 12.78
CA SER A 19 -61.54 -6.99 11.83
C SER A 19 -61.15 -5.71 11.03
N ALA A 20 -60.01 -5.73 10.33
CA ALA A 20 -59.68 -4.86 9.18
C ALA A 20 -59.48 -3.35 9.47
N SER A 21 -58.69 -2.56 8.74
CA SER A 21 -57.54 -2.72 7.86
C SER A 21 -57.10 -1.30 7.49
N SER A 22 -55.79 -1.11 7.32
CA SER A 22 -55.14 -0.16 6.39
C SER A 22 -55.03 1.35 6.74
N ARG A 23 -53.78 1.71 7.09
CA ARG A 23 -52.89 2.78 6.56
C ARG A 23 -53.36 4.25 6.59
N VAL A 24 -52.50 5.13 7.14
CA VAL A 24 -51.86 6.27 6.43
C VAL A 24 -50.87 7.04 7.33
N MET A 25 -49.73 7.41 6.73
CA MET A 25 -48.72 8.45 7.03
C MET A 25 -48.00 8.51 8.39
N ALA A 26 -46.71 8.13 8.33
CA ALA A 26 -45.65 8.91 8.95
C ALA A 26 -44.51 9.07 7.91
N ILE A 27 -44.36 10.28 7.36
CA ILE A 27 -43.20 10.65 6.55
C ILE A 27 -42.11 11.05 7.55
N ALA A 28 -41.13 10.17 7.76
CA ALA A 28 -39.88 10.53 8.41
C ALA A 28 -38.84 10.80 7.30
N ALA A 29 -38.58 12.09 7.04
CA ALA A 29 -37.49 12.50 6.17
C ALA A 29 -36.16 12.29 6.91
N ALA A 30 -35.53 11.14 6.71
CA ALA A 30 -34.14 10.93 7.12
C ALA A 30 -33.24 11.60 6.07
N ALA A 31 -32.71 12.77 6.41
CA ALA A 31 -31.65 13.41 5.65
C ALA A 31 -30.36 12.60 5.85
N THR A 32 -30.11 11.63 4.97
CA THR A 32 -28.82 10.92 4.92
C THR A 32 -27.78 11.88 4.34
N LEU A 33 -27.03 12.54 5.23
CA LEU A 33 -25.84 13.28 4.85
C LEU A 33 -24.77 12.25 4.48
N CYS A 34 -24.68 11.87 3.20
CA CYS A 34 -23.53 11.13 2.70
C CYS A 34 -22.33 12.07 2.74
N ALA A 35 -21.52 11.96 3.80
CA ALA A 35 -20.20 12.56 3.84
C ALA A 35 -19.31 11.77 2.88
N SER A 36 -19.21 12.22 1.64
CA SER A 36 -18.19 11.75 0.71
C SER A 36 -16.84 12.24 1.22
N ALA A 37 -16.14 11.40 1.97
CA ALA A 37 -14.72 11.61 2.20
C ALA A 37 -14.02 11.41 0.85
N THR A 38 -13.66 12.51 0.19
CA THR A 38 -12.61 12.47 -0.82
C THR A 38 -11.35 12.00 -0.10
N ALA A 39 -11.01 10.73 -0.24
CA ALA A 39 -9.65 10.28 0.02
C ALA A 39 -8.77 11.07 -0.96
N ALA A 40 -7.88 11.91 -0.44
CA ALA A 40 -6.81 12.46 -1.26
C ALA A 40 -6.03 11.25 -1.81
N GLN A 41 -6.01 11.09 -3.12
CA GLN A 41 -5.21 10.04 -3.75
C GLN A 41 -3.75 10.38 -3.46
N ALA A 42 -3.06 9.51 -2.72
CA ALA A 42 -1.64 9.68 -2.46
C ALA A 42 -0.85 9.61 -3.79
N GLU A 43 0.25 10.35 -3.85
CA GLU A 43 1.10 10.39 -5.04
C GLU A 43 1.86 9.06 -5.18
N THR A 44 1.71 8.41 -6.32
CA THR A 44 2.47 7.21 -6.68
C THR A 44 3.95 7.55 -6.82
N ILE A 45 4.80 6.85 -6.08
CA ILE A 45 6.27 7.01 -6.13
C ILE A 45 6.96 5.87 -6.87
N LEU A 46 6.29 4.71 -7.03
CA LEU A 46 6.79 3.58 -7.80
C LEU A 46 5.66 2.92 -8.58
N THR A 47 5.85 2.77 -9.89
CA THR A 47 4.99 1.98 -10.77
C THR A 47 5.73 0.74 -11.23
N ILE A 48 5.13 -0.45 -11.08
CA ILE A 48 5.69 -1.72 -11.56
C ILE A 48 4.75 -2.33 -12.58
N VAL A 49 5.25 -2.58 -13.79
CA VAL A 49 4.50 -3.17 -14.89
C VAL A 49 4.95 -4.62 -15.11
N PRO A 50 4.09 -5.62 -14.87
CA PRO A 50 4.43 -7.02 -15.14
C PRO A 50 4.55 -7.33 -16.63
N ALA A 51 5.51 -8.19 -17.00
CA ALA A 51 5.73 -8.61 -18.39
C ALA A 51 4.62 -9.52 -18.97
N ASN A 52 3.88 -10.20 -18.11
CA ASN A 52 2.84 -11.16 -18.47
C ASN A 52 1.45 -10.53 -18.68
N GLY A 53 1.36 -9.20 -18.75
CA GLY A 53 0.07 -8.49 -18.82
C GLY A 53 -0.73 -8.53 -17.52
N GLY A 54 -0.07 -8.82 -16.40
CA GLY A 54 -0.64 -8.71 -15.05
C GLY A 54 -1.05 -7.28 -14.69
N ALA A 55 -1.70 -7.13 -13.54
CA ALA A 55 -2.11 -5.82 -13.04
C ALA A 55 -0.89 -4.94 -12.73
N VAL A 56 -0.93 -3.69 -13.17
CA VAL A 56 0.07 -2.68 -12.80
C VAL A 56 0.00 -2.46 -11.29
N VAL A 57 1.15 -2.49 -10.63
CA VAL A 57 1.27 -2.18 -9.20
C VAL A 57 1.72 -0.73 -9.06
N GLU A 58 0.92 0.08 -8.37
CA GLU A 58 1.25 1.46 -8.04
C GLU A 58 1.42 1.58 -6.53
N LEU A 59 2.59 2.03 -6.10
CA LEU A 59 2.92 2.22 -4.69
C LEU A 59 3.12 3.71 -4.42
N ASP A 60 2.30 4.24 -3.52
CA ASP A 60 2.61 5.48 -2.81
C ASP A 60 3.62 5.22 -1.68
N ARG A 61 4.00 6.28 -0.96
CA ARG A 61 4.94 6.18 0.17
C ARG A 61 4.44 5.26 1.28
N ASP A 62 3.18 5.38 1.67
CA ASP A 62 2.62 4.63 2.80
C ASP A 62 2.53 3.13 2.46
N ALA A 63 2.14 2.81 1.23
CA ALA A 63 2.12 1.45 0.69
C ALA A 63 3.53 0.85 0.64
N LEU A 64 4.54 1.61 0.21
CA LEU A 64 5.93 1.15 0.19
C LEU A 64 6.47 0.91 1.62
N MET A 65 6.13 1.79 2.57
CA MET A 65 6.53 1.65 3.98
C MET A 65 5.83 0.49 4.70
N ALA A 66 4.68 0.04 4.21
CA ALA A 66 3.95 -1.11 4.76
C ALA A 66 4.57 -2.47 4.35
N LEU A 67 5.43 -2.50 3.33
CA LEU A 67 6.14 -3.71 2.92
C LEU A 67 7.27 -4.06 3.90
N PRO A 68 7.73 -5.34 3.94
CA PRO A 68 8.88 -5.73 4.72
C PRO A 68 10.11 -4.85 4.45
N ARG A 69 10.61 -4.22 5.52
CA ARG A 69 11.72 -3.27 5.49
C ARG A 69 13.04 -3.97 5.78
N VAL A 70 14.10 -3.54 5.11
CA VAL A 70 15.47 -4.00 5.32
C VAL A 70 16.44 -2.81 5.33
N SER A 71 17.57 -2.96 6.01
CA SER A 71 18.63 -1.96 6.08
C SER A 71 19.94 -2.51 5.51
N VAL A 72 20.67 -1.69 4.76
CA VAL A 72 21.99 -2.00 4.20
C VAL A 72 22.95 -0.91 4.64
N ARG A 73 24.10 -1.30 5.20
CA ARG A 73 25.20 -0.38 5.53
C ARG A 73 26.32 -0.60 4.54
N THR A 74 26.57 0.37 3.69
CA THR A 74 27.61 0.25 2.64
C THR A 74 28.21 1.61 2.33
N SER A 75 29.46 1.61 1.88
CA SER A 75 30.06 2.72 1.17
C SER A 75 29.55 2.78 -0.28
N THR A 76 29.52 3.97 -0.85
CA THR A 76 29.21 4.18 -2.28
C THR A 76 30.16 5.20 -2.87
N ILE A 77 30.28 5.25 -4.19
CA ILE A 77 31.07 6.29 -4.88
C ILE A 77 30.41 7.68 -4.84
N TRP A 78 29.18 7.78 -4.33
CA TRP A 78 28.40 9.02 -4.27
C TRP A 78 28.15 9.54 -2.85
N THR A 79 28.64 8.84 -1.83
CA THR A 79 28.50 9.18 -0.42
C THR A 79 29.87 9.19 0.26
N GLU A 80 29.99 9.94 1.35
CA GLU A 80 31.21 9.93 2.16
C GLU A 80 31.12 8.85 3.24
N GLY A 81 32.06 7.89 3.19
CA GLY A 81 32.11 6.79 4.14
C GLY A 81 30.97 5.79 4.02
N VAL A 82 30.81 4.96 5.06
CA VAL A 82 29.74 3.98 5.18
C VAL A 82 28.48 4.68 5.67
N VAL A 83 27.40 4.58 4.90
CA VAL A 83 26.08 5.12 5.23
C VAL A 83 25.07 4.00 5.36
N GLU A 84 23.91 4.29 5.95
CA GLU A 84 22.82 3.35 6.12
C GLU A 84 21.67 3.69 5.18
N PHE A 85 21.31 2.75 4.32
CA PHE A 85 20.12 2.81 3.48
C PHE A 85 19.04 1.92 4.08
N GLU A 86 17.78 2.38 4.02
CA GLU A 86 16.62 1.58 4.41
C GLU A 86 15.56 1.63 3.31
N GLY A 87 14.92 0.49 3.06
CA GLY A 87 13.88 0.34 2.06
C GLY A 87 13.33 -1.07 1.97
N VAL A 88 12.85 -1.42 0.79
CA VAL A 88 12.28 -2.75 0.49
C VAL A 88 13.27 -3.55 -0.35
N SER A 89 13.45 -4.83 -0.06
CA SER A 89 14.34 -5.66 -0.88
C SER A 89 13.80 -5.79 -2.31
N LEU A 90 14.69 -5.85 -3.31
CA LEU A 90 14.26 -6.06 -4.69
C LEU A 90 13.53 -7.41 -4.84
N ALA A 91 13.99 -8.45 -4.13
CA ALA A 91 13.34 -9.76 -4.08
C ALA A 91 11.86 -9.65 -3.63
N THR A 92 11.58 -8.87 -2.59
CA THR A 92 10.20 -8.63 -2.13
C THR A 92 9.35 -7.93 -3.20
N LEU A 93 9.90 -6.91 -3.88
CA LEU A 93 9.14 -6.22 -4.93
C LEU A 93 8.86 -7.12 -6.14
N VAL A 94 9.83 -7.94 -6.53
CA VAL A 94 9.70 -8.94 -7.61
C VAL A 94 8.60 -9.95 -7.28
N ASP A 95 8.61 -10.51 -6.06
CA ASP A 95 7.61 -11.47 -5.60
C ASP A 95 6.21 -10.84 -5.52
N GLN A 96 6.08 -9.66 -4.88
CA GLN A 96 4.81 -8.96 -4.73
C GLN A 96 4.18 -8.58 -6.07
N ALA A 97 4.98 -8.16 -7.05
CA ALA A 97 4.50 -7.80 -8.38
C ALA A 97 4.39 -8.99 -9.35
N GLY A 98 4.79 -10.20 -8.92
CA GLY A 98 4.73 -11.40 -9.75
C GLY A 98 5.56 -11.29 -11.03
N LEU A 99 6.75 -10.68 -10.95
CA LEU A 99 7.62 -10.48 -12.11
C LEU A 99 8.30 -11.79 -12.50
N THR A 100 8.26 -12.13 -13.80
CA THR A 100 8.77 -13.41 -14.33
C THR A 100 9.72 -13.24 -15.52
N ALA A 101 10.14 -12.02 -15.84
CA ALA A 101 11.08 -11.77 -16.94
C ALA A 101 12.53 -12.06 -16.50
N GLU A 102 13.43 -12.35 -17.44
CA GLU A 102 14.86 -12.49 -17.13
C GLU A 102 15.47 -11.14 -16.71
N THR A 103 15.05 -10.06 -17.36
CA THR A 103 15.52 -8.69 -17.10
C THR A 103 14.35 -7.72 -17.09
N MET A 104 14.50 -6.63 -16.32
CA MET A 104 13.56 -5.52 -16.29
C MET A 104 14.29 -4.19 -16.50
N SER A 105 13.57 -3.21 -17.07
CA SER A 105 14.00 -1.82 -17.18
C SER A 105 13.61 -1.05 -15.92
N PHE A 106 14.57 -0.34 -15.33
CA PHE A 106 14.39 0.53 -14.16
C PHE A 106 14.60 1.97 -14.60
N ILE A 107 13.59 2.81 -14.41
CA ILE A 107 13.49 4.15 -15.02
C ILE A 107 13.41 5.22 -13.93
N ALA A 108 14.31 6.21 -14.03
CA ALA A 108 14.37 7.36 -13.16
C ALA A 108 13.49 8.51 -13.65
N LEU A 109 13.18 9.45 -12.75
CA LEU A 109 12.34 10.63 -13.03
C LEU A 109 12.82 11.50 -14.21
N ASN A 110 14.07 11.37 -14.62
CA ASN A 110 14.67 12.07 -15.76
C ASN A 110 14.77 11.20 -17.02
N ASP A 111 13.99 10.13 -17.10
CA ASP A 111 13.95 9.14 -18.19
C ASP A 111 15.26 8.35 -18.41
N TYR A 112 16.24 8.48 -17.50
CA TYR A 112 17.39 7.59 -17.50
C TYR A 112 16.94 6.18 -17.12
N ALA A 113 17.38 5.18 -17.88
CA ALA A 113 16.99 3.79 -17.68
C ALA A 113 18.20 2.87 -17.60
N VAL A 114 18.09 1.85 -16.75
CA VAL A 114 19.07 0.77 -16.62
C VAL A 114 18.36 -0.58 -16.70
N THR A 115 19.06 -1.59 -17.21
CA THR A 115 18.53 -2.96 -17.26
C THR A 115 19.14 -3.78 -16.12
N ILE A 116 18.27 -4.34 -15.28
CA ILE A 116 18.65 -5.18 -14.14
C ILE A 116 18.10 -6.60 -14.36
N PRO A 117 18.94 -7.65 -14.31
CA PRO A 117 18.49 -9.04 -14.28
C PRO A 117 17.67 -9.32 -13.01
N LEU A 118 16.57 -10.05 -13.14
CA LEU A 118 15.80 -10.46 -11.94
C LEU A 118 16.56 -11.48 -11.08
N ASP A 119 17.58 -12.14 -11.63
CA ASP A 119 18.51 -12.97 -10.86
C ASP A 119 19.35 -12.17 -9.86
N ASP A 120 19.41 -10.83 -9.98
CA ASP A 120 19.99 -9.97 -8.93
C ASP A 120 19.07 -9.91 -7.69
N ALA A 121 17.77 -10.20 -7.82
CA ALA A 121 16.77 -10.09 -6.77
C ALA A 121 16.81 -11.28 -5.79
N VAL A 122 17.92 -11.40 -5.06
CA VAL A 122 18.19 -12.47 -4.09
C VAL A 122 18.12 -11.98 -2.64
N GLU A 123 18.04 -12.92 -1.69
CA GLU A 123 18.21 -12.60 -0.27
C GLU A 123 19.58 -11.96 -0.01
N GLY A 124 19.60 -10.83 0.69
CA GLY A 124 20.81 -10.04 0.89
C GLY A 124 21.33 -9.32 -0.36
N GLY A 125 20.54 -9.30 -1.45
CA GLY A 125 20.85 -8.57 -2.68
C GLY A 125 20.46 -7.08 -2.62
N PRO A 126 20.16 -6.46 -3.77
CA PRO A 126 19.84 -5.04 -3.85
C PRO A 126 18.51 -4.70 -3.17
N ILE A 127 18.44 -3.46 -2.68
CA ILE A 127 17.24 -2.86 -2.09
C ILE A 127 16.80 -1.65 -2.89
N VAL A 128 15.51 -1.35 -2.87
CA VAL A 128 14.96 -0.06 -3.29
C VAL A 128 14.81 0.79 -2.04
N ALA A 129 15.83 1.62 -1.78
CA ALA A 129 15.90 2.48 -0.62
C ALA A 129 15.07 3.74 -0.81
N ASP A 130 14.39 4.20 0.24
CA ASP A 130 13.71 5.49 0.29
C ASP A 130 14.19 6.37 1.46
N THR A 131 15.06 5.81 2.31
CA THR A 131 15.63 6.45 3.50
C THR A 131 17.15 6.31 3.48
N LEU A 132 17.86 7.40 3.81
CA LEU A 132 19.31 7.48 3.95
C LEU A 132 19.66 8.07 5.32
N ASN A 133 20.44 7.34 6.12
CA ASN A 133 20.85 7.72 7.47
C ASN A 133 19.66 8.14 8.36
N GLY A 134 18.55 7.39 8.27
CA GLY A 134 17.33 7.63 9.05
C GLY A 134 16.46 8.80 8.57
N ALA A 135 16.80 9.46 7.46
CA ALA A 135 16.02 10.52 6.86
C ALA A 135 15.44 10.11 5.49
N PRO A 136 14.17 10.45 5.18
CA PRO A 136 13.60 10.23 3.85
C PRO A 136 14.39 10.97 2.77
N MET A 137 14.62 10.31 1.63
CA MET A 137 15.33 10.92 0.50
C MET A 137 14.41 11.86 -0.29
N SER A 138 14.83 13.11 -0.47
CA SER A 138 14.14 14.08 -1.31
C SER A 138 14.53 13.92 -2.78
N VAL A 139 13.73 14.41 -3.72
CA VAL A 139 14.10 14.43 -5.16
C VAL A 139 15.44 15.12 -5.40
N ARG A 140 15.74 16.18 -4.64
CA ARG A 140 17.02 16.91 -4.75
C ARG A 140 18.20 16.10 -4.21
N ASP A 141 17.92 15.16 -3.32
CA ASP A 141 18.90 14.34 -2.61
C ASP A 141 18.78 12.87 -3.05
N LYS A 142 18.77 12.64 -4.37
CA LYS A 142 18.78 11.30 -5.01
C LYS A 142 17.54 10.44 -4.74
N GLY A 143 16.48 11.00 -4.15
CA GLY A 143 15.19 10.35 -3.94
C GLY A 143 14.19 10.53 -5.09
N PRO A 144 12.95 10.02 -4.97
CA PRO A 144 12.37 9.41 -3.78
C PRO A 144 12.91 8.00 -3.51
N LEU A 145 13.42 7.32 -4.55
CA LEU A 145 13.88 5.95 -4.48
C LEU A 145 15.25 5.78 -5.12
N TRP A 146 16.07 4.90 -4.53
CA TRP A 146 17.40 4.56 -5.04
C TRP A 146 17.64 3.07 -4.93
N VAL A 147 17.98 2.41 -6.05
CA VAL A 147 18.47 1.03 -6.04
C VAL A 147 19.88 1.01 -5.45
N ILE A 148 20.06 0.27 -4.36
CA ILE A 148 21.35 0.13 -3.67
C ILE A 148 21.72 -1.34 -3.60
N TYR A 149 22.91 -1.67 -4.07
CA TYR A 149 23.54 -2.97 -3.81
C TYR A 149 24.38 -2.85 -2.53
N PRO A 150 24.50 -3.93 -1.72
CA PRO A 150 25.37 -3.94 -0.55
C PRO A 150 26.84 -4.12 -0.99
N PHE A 151 27.43 -3.05 -1.52
CA PHE A 151 28.77 -3.06 -2.13
C PHE A 151 29.88 -3.54 -1.19
N ASP A 152 29.76 -3.26 0.10
CA ASP A 152 30.75 -3.66 1.11
C ASP A 152 30.58 -5.13 1.54
N ASP A 153 29.39 -5.72 1.39
CA ASP A 153 29.11 -7.10 1.80
C ASP A 153 29.48 -8.11 0.70
N ASN A 154 29.48 -7.69 -0.57
CA ASN A 154 29.85 -8.54 -1.70
C ASN A 154 30.70 -7.78 -2.72
N THR A 155 31.97 -8.19 -2.86
CA THR A 155 32.93 -7.58 -3.80
C THR A 155 32.53 -7.72 -5.27
N ASP A 156 31.67 -8.68 -5.62
CA ASP A 156 31.16 -8.80 -6.99
C ASP A 156 30.35 -7.57 -7.40
N TYR A 157 29.71 -6.91 -6.43
CA TYR A 157 28.99 -5.64 -6.64
C TYR A 157 29.92 -4.44 -6.86
N GLN A 158 31.22 -4.55 -6.62
CA GLN A 158 32.18 -3.45 -6.77
C GLN A 158 32.70 -3.32 -8.21
N SER A 159 31.79 -3.30 -9.18
CA SER A 159 32.11 -3.12 -10.59
C SER A 159 31.30 -2.00 -11.23
N GLU A 160 31.81 -1.43 -12.32
CA GLU A 160 31.12 -0.38 -13.09
C GLU A 160 29.70 -0.77 -13.49
N GLN A 161 29.48 -2.06 -13.77
CA GLN A 161 28.15 -2.59 -14.07
C GLN A 161 27.16 -2.35 -12.91
N TYR A 162 27.48 -2.78 -11.69
CA TYR A 162 26.56 -2.63 -10.55
C TYR A 162 26.46 -1.18 -10.07
N TYR A 163 27.54 -0.40 -10.16
CA TYR A 163 27.44 1.04 -9.94
C TYR A 163 26.48 1.70 -10.95
N SER A 164 26.51 1.32 -12.23
CA SER A 164 25.56 1.84 -13.21
C SER A 164 24.10 1.43 -12.89
N ARG A 165 23.87 0.21 -12.37
CA ARG A 165 22.53 -0.28 -11.97
C ARG A 165 21.99 0.38 -10.70
N SER A 166 22.83 1.06 -9.91
CA SER A 166 22.43 1.77 -8.69
C SER A 166 21.73 3.10 -9.02
N ILE A 167 20.59 2.99 -9.68
CA ILE A 167 19.80 4.11 -10.21
C ILE A 167 19.05 4.84 -9.09
N TRP A 168 19.25 6.15 -9.01
CA TRP A 168 18.51 7.05 -8.12
C TRP A 168 17.31 7.67 -8.83
N GLN A 169 16.42 8.28 -8.03
CA GLN A 169 15.16 8.84 -8.51
C GLN A 169 14.30 7.80 -9.27
N LEU A 170 14.41 6.51 -8.93
CA LEU A 170 13.60 5.46 -9.53
C LEU A 170 12.11 5.77 -9.33
N HIS A 171 11.31 5.64 -10.39
CA HIS A 171 9.85 5.76 -10.28
C HIS A 171 9.10 4.68 -11.05
N ARG A 172 9.78 3.91 -11.91
CA ARG A 172 9.12 2.90 -12.74
C ARG A 172 10.00 1.69 -13.01
N ILE A 173 9.39 0.51 -12.97
CA ILE A 173 9.97 -0.77 -13.36
C ILE A 173 9.05 -1.39 -14.41
N GLU A 174 9.60 -1.77 -15.56
CA GLU A 174 8.81 -2.33 -16.66
C GLU A 174 9.61 -3.34 -17.50
N PRO A 175 8.95 -4.16 -18.34
CA PRO A 175 9.65 -5.10 -19.21
C PRO A 175 10.60 -4.36 -20.16
N THR A 176 11.75 -4.96 -20.45
CA THR A 176 12.67 -4.42 -21.46
C THR A 176 12.00 -4.49 -22.85
N SER A 177 12.02 -3.37 -23.58
CA SER A 177 11.47 -3.22 -24.93
C SER A 177 12.25 -3.98 -26.01
#